data_AF-A0A8R1IG64-F1
#
_entry.id   AF-A0A8R1IG64-F1
#
_cell.length_a   1.000
_cell.length_b   1.000
_cell.length_c   1.000
_cell.angle_alpha   90.00
_cell.angle_beta   90.00
_cell.angle_gamma   90.00
#
_symmetry.space_group_name_H-M   'P 1'
#
loop_
_entity.id
_entity.type
_entity.pdbx_description
1 polymer ?
#
loop_
_entity_poly.entity_id
_entity_poly.type
_entity_poly.pdbx_seq_one_letter_code
_entity_poly.pdbx_strand_id
1 'polypeptide(L)'
;MTQLGFSTLQMSRRITRSRCCVRNYARDTMAHGSAKPTGLPRIVNDGDERSVDAVTEEYDKLQSSYLESLTQSMSNRLCQVMQKFLGPTSY
;
A
#
# COMPACT_ATOMS: atom_id res chain seq x y z
N MET A 1 -15.84 6.78 7.96
CA MET A 1 -14.46 6.79 8.49
C MET A 1 -14.32 7.51 9.84
N THR A 2 -15.33 7.44 10.71
CA THR A 2 -15.27 7.90 12.12
C THR A 2 -14.79 6.78 13.06
N GLN A 3 -14.25 5.68 12.53
CA GLN A 3 -14.03 4.43 13.26
C GLN A 3 -12.70 4.36 14.03
N LEU A 4 -11.73 5.25 13.75
CA LEU A 4 -10.42 5.25 14.41
C LEU A 4 -10.30 6.28 15.56
N GLY A 5 -11.35 7.06 15.87
CA GLY A 5 -11.35 7.98 17.02
C GLY A 5 -10.37 9.16 16.96
N PHE A 6 -9.69 9.39 15.82
CA PHE A 6 -8.72 10.48 15.65
C PHE A 6 -9.31 11.67 14.87
N SER A 7 -8.94 12.88 15.28
CA SER A 7 -9.24 14.10 14.53
C SER A 7 -8.47 14.17 13.21
N THR A 8 -8.99 14.92 12.23
CA THR A 8 -8.31 15.16 10.94
C THR A 8 -6.93 15.80 11.09
N LEU A 9 -6.72 16.60 12.14
CA LEU A 9 -5.41 17.18 12.46
C LEU A 9 -4.43 16.12 12.96
N GLN A 10 -4.87 15.21 13.83
CA GLN A 10 -4.04 14.10 14.31
C GLN A 10 -3.66 13.15 13.17
N MET A 11 -4.60 12.85 12.28
CA MET A 11 -4.33 12.06 11.08
C MET A 11 -3.34 12.77 10.15
N SER A 12 -3.55 14.07 9.87
CA SER A 12 -2.68 14.91 9.03
C SER A 12 -1.22 14.88 9.49
N ARG A 13 -0.97 15.00 10.79
CA ARG A 13 0.39 14.94 11.36
C ARG A 13 1.01 13.55 11.23
N ARG A 14 0.23 12.48 11.42
CA ARG A 14 0.73 11.10 11.32
C ARG A 14 1.15 10.71 9.91
N ILE A 15 0.41 11.17 8.90
CA ILE A 15 0.68 10.82 7.49
C ILE A 15 1.43 11.93 6.73
N THR A 16 1.82 13.01 7.41
CA THR A 16 2.50 14.17 6.81
C THR A 16 1.78 14.71 5.57
N ARG A 17 0.45 14.80 5.64
CA ARG A 17 -0.40 15.37 4.57
C ARG A 17 -1.27 16.50 5.10
N SER A 18 -1.71 17.39 4.22
CA SER A 18 -2.61 18.48 4.62
C SER A 18 -3.94 17.95 5.16
N ARG A 19 -4.59 18.73 6.04
CA ARG A 19 -5.94 18.40 6.54
C ARG A 19 -6.97 18.30 5.43
N CYS A 20 -6.79 19.03 4.33
CA CYS A 20 -7.69 18.98 3.18
C CYS A 20 -7.57 17.64 2.45
N CYS A 21 -6.35 17.13 2.24
CA CYS A 21 -6.13 15.80 1.69
C CYS A 21 -6.78 14.72 2.56
N VAL A 22 -6.59 14.77 3.88
CA VAL A 22 -7.21 13.83 4.83
C VAL A 22 -8.74 13.88 4.76
N ARG A 23 -9.33 15.07 4.64
CA ARG A 23 -10.79 15.22 4.47
C ARG A 23 -11.28 14.70 3.14
N ASN A 24 -10.53 14.90 2.06
CA ASN A 24 -10.86 14.35 0.76
C ASN A 24 -10.80 12.83 0.83
N TYR A 25 -9.73 12.22 1.34
CA TYR A 25 -9.64 10.79 1.57
C TYR A 25 -10.76 10.22 2.46
N ALA A 26 -11.18 10.94 3.51
CA ALA A 26 -12.25 10.49 4.38
C ALA A 26 -13.66 10.61 3.76
N ARG A 27 -13.82 11.52 2.78
CA ARG A 27 -15.04 11.74 2.01
C ARG A 27 -15.10 10.88 0.75
N ASP A 28 -13.92 10.53 0.22
CA ASP A 28 -13.71 9.51 -0.79
C ASP A 28 -14.02 8.18 -0.11
N THR A 29 -15.31 7.86 -0.02
CA THR A 29 -15.79 6.51 0.25
C THR A 29 -14.98 5.59 -0.64
N MET A 30 -14.11 4.74 -0.08
CA MET A 30 -13.14 3.92 -0.83
C MET A 30 -13.82 3.28 -2.04
N ALA A 31 -13.68 3.95 -3.17
CA ALA A 31 -14.30 3.58 -4.41
C ALA A 31 -13.17 3.05 -5.28
N HIS A 32 -12.66 1.88 -4.90
CA HIS A 32 -12.15 0.96 -5.90
C HIS A 32 -13.37 0.58 -6.77
N GLY A 33 -13.66 1.42 -7.80
CA GLY A 33 -14.71 1.17 -8.79
C GLY A 33 -15.93 2.11 -8.81
N SER A 34 -16.14 3.01 -7.83
CA SER A 34 -17.27 3.95 -7.86
C SER A 34 -16.82 5.38 -8.13
N ALA A 35 -16.59 5.68 -9.41
CA ALA A 35 -16.62 7.06 -9.86
C ALA A 35 -17.97 7.66 -9.47
N LYS A 36 -17.99 8.66 -8.58
CA LYS A 36 -19.05 9.67 -8.63
C LYS A 36 -18.67 10.61 -9.77
N PRO A 37 -19.36 10.60 -10.91
CA PRO A 37 -19.04 11.54 -11.95
C PRO A 37 -19.63 12.88 -11.52
N THR A 38 -18.76 13.87 -11.34
CA THR A 38 -19.19 15.26 -11.46
C THR A 38 -19.34 15.55 -12.96
N GLY A 39 -20.38 14.97 -13.56
CA GLY A 39 -20.62 14.94 -14.99
C GLY A 39 -21.61 13.83 -15.37
N LEU A 40 -22.23 13.91 -16.56
CA LEU A 40 -23.16 12.90 -17.07
C LEU A 40 -22.60 11.47 -16.95
N PRO A 41 -23.44 10.45 -16.63
CA PRO A 41 -22.97 9.09 -16.42
C PRO A 41 -22.27 8.54 -17.66
N ARG A 42 -20.99 8.17 -17.54
CA ARG A 42 -20.30 7.41 -18.59
C ARG A 42 -20.55 5.93 -18.32
N ILE A 43 -21.17 5.25 -19.28
CA ILE A 43 -21.41 3.81 -19.28
C ILE A 43 -20.03 3.11 -19.23
N VAL A 44 -19.78 2.31 -18.19
CA VAL A 44 -18.61 1.43 -18.08
C VAL A 44 -18.92 0.18 -18.91
N ASN A 45 -18.03 -0.20 -19.82
CA ASN A 45 -18.20 -1.38 -20.67
C ASN A 45 -17.53 -2.59 -20.00
N ASP A 46 -18.09 -3.79 -20.18
CA ASP A 46 -17.58 -5.07 -19.62
C ASP A 46 -16.13 -5.41 -20.03
N GLY A 47 -15.56 -4.70 -21.02
CA GLY A 47 -14.17 -4.85 -21.44
C GLY A 47 -13.13 -4.32 -20.45
N ASP A 48 -13.53 -3.43 -19.52
CA ASP A 48 -12.60 -2.83 -18.56
C ASP A 48 -12.28 -3.76 -17.38
N GLU A 49 -13.22 -4.65 -16.96
CA GLU A 49 -13.03 -5.61 -15.86
C GLU A 49 -11.85 -6.56 -16.12
N ARG A 50 -11.75 -7.11 -17.33
CA ARG A 50 -10.67 -8.04 -17.69
C ARG A 50 -9.27 -7.39 -17.70
N SER A 51 -9.21 -6.06 -17.84
CA SER A 51 -7.95 -5.31 -17.78
C SER A 51 -7.46 -5.11 -16.34
N VAL A 52 -8.39 -5.04 -15.38
CA VAL A 52 -8.04 -4.83 -13.96
C VAL A 52 -7.44 -6.10 -13.37
N ASP A 53 -8.02 -7.26 -13.69
CA ASP A 53 -7.57 -8.57 -13.21
C ASP A 53 -6.12 -8.88 -13.64
N ALA A 54 -5.78 -8.57 -14.89
CA ALA A 54 -4.42 -8.75 -15.42
C ALA A 54 -3.39 -7.82 -14.76
N VAL A 55 -3.81 -6.60 -14.41
CA VAL A 55 -2.93 -5.64 -13.71
C VAL A 55 -2.74 -6.06 -12.25
N THR A 56 -3.75 -6.63 -11.60
CA THR A 56 -3.62 -7.16 -10.22
C THR A 56 -2.68 -8.35 -10.13
N GLU A 57 -2.75 -9.32 -11.05
CA GLU A 57 -1.84 -10.48 -11.00
C GLU A 57 -0.36 -10.09 -11.15
N GLU A 58 -0.06 -9.15 -12.05
CA GLU A 58 1.31 -8.66 -12.23
C GLU A 58 1.78 -7.85 -11.02
N TYR A 59 0.90 -7.08 -10.39
CA TYR A 59 1.20 -6.35 -9.15
C TYR A 59 1.46 -7.31 -7.98
N ASP A 60 0.70 -8.40 -7.87
CA ASP A 60 0.85 -9.40 -6.81
C ASP A 60 2.17 -10.17 -6.91
N LYS A 61 2.62 -10.48 -8.14
CA LYS A 61 3.94 -11.09 -8.39
C LYS A 61 5.08 -10.11 -8.04
N LEU A 62 4.95 -8.85 -8.43
CA LEU A 62 5.93 -7.81 -8.08
C LEU A 62 5.98 -7.57 -6.56
N GLN A 63 4.84 -7.55 -5.89
CA GLN A 63 4.77 -7.40 -4.43
C GLN A 63 5.40 -8.59 -3.70
N SER A 64 5.14 -9.81 -4.16
CA SER A 64 5.70 -11.03 -3.57
C SER A 64 7.23 -11.07 -3.70
N SER A 65 7.75 -10.80 -4.90
CA SER A 65 9.21 -10.75 -5.13
C SER A 65 9.91 -9.65 -4.33
N TYR A 66 9.27 -8.48 -4.18
CA TYR A 66 9.80 -7.39 -3.36
C TYR A 66 9.88 -7.78 -1.88
N LEU A 67 8.84 -8.40 -1.33
CA LEU A 67 8.83 -8.86 0.06
C LEU A 67 9.83 -9.98 0.31
N GLU A 68 9.99 -10.91 -0.64
CA GLU A 68 11.00 -11.98 -0.56
C GLU A 68 12.42 -11.40 -0.57
N SER A 69 12.71 -10.49 -1.49
CA SER A 69 14.02 -9.80 -1.58
C SER A 69 14.33 -9.01 -0.31
N LEU A 70 13.34 -8.30 0.25
CA LEU A 70 13.48 -7.55 1.49
C LEU A 70 13.78 -8.49 2.67
N THR A 71 13.04 -9.60 2.77
CA THR A 71 13.22 -10.60 3.82
C THR A 71 14.59 -11.26 3.75
N GLN A 72 15.05 -11.59 2.54
CA GLN A 72 16.38 -12.15 2.31
C GLN A 72 17.49 -11.14 2.67
N SER A 73 17.33 -9.87 2.27
CA SER A 73 18.27 -8.80 2.58
C SER A 73 18.38 -8.56 4.10
N MET A 74 17.26 -8.51 4.80
CA MET A 74 17.23 -8.36 6.25
C MET A 74 17.89 -9.54 6.97
N SER A 75 17.58 -10.76 6.54
CA SER A 75 18.19 -11.99 7.09
C SER A 75 19.70 -12.01 6.88
N ASN A 76 20.15 -11.68 5.66
CA ASN A 76 21.58 -11.60 5.34
C ASN A 76 22.29 -10.55 6.21
N ARG A 77 21.65 -9.39 6.44
CA ARG A 77 22.22 -8.32 7.27
C ARG A 77 22.30 -8.73 8.74
N LEU A 78 21.31 -9.46 9.25
CA LEU A 78 21.36 -10.03 10.60
C LEU A 78 22.51 -11.03 10.74
N CYS A 79 22.67 -11.95 9.77
CA CYS A 79 23.78 -12.89 9.74
C CYS A 79 25.14 -12.19 9.70
N GLN A 80 25.29 -11.11 8.91
CA GLN A 80 26.51 -10.30 8.87
C GLN A 80 26.80 -9.63 10.21
N VAL A 81 25.78 -9.11 10.89
CA VAL A 81 25.93 -8.53 12.24
C VAL A 81 26.37 -9.61 13.23
N MET A 82 25.75 -10.78 13.20
CA MET A 82 26.12 -11.91 14.05
C MET A 82 27.57 -12.36 13.79
N GLN A 83 27.98 -12.53 12.54
CA GLN A 83 29.37 -12.89 12.19
C GLN A 83 30.38 -11.83 12.63
N LYS A 84 30.03 -10.54 12.55
CA LYS A 84 30.90 -9.43 12.97
C LYS A 84 31.14 -9.39 14.48
N PHE A 85 30.15 -9.73 15.29
CA PHE A 85 30.24 -9.63 16.76
C PHE A 85 30.52 -10.95 17.47
N LEU A 86 30.13 -12.10 16.90
CA LEU A 86 30.34 -13.42 17.50
C LEU A 86 31.47 -14.24 16.85
N GLY A 87 32.08 -13.75 15.76
CA GLY A 87 33.10 -14.49 15.00
C GLY A 87 32.51 -15.58 14.11
N PRO A 88 33.34 -16.33 13.35
CA PRO A 88 32.86 -17.39 12.49
C PRO A 88 32.20 -18.50 13.33
N THR A 89 30.88 -18.55 13.29
CA THR A 89 30.10 -19.65 13.85
C THR A 89 30.29 -20.86 12.93
N SER A 90 31.23 -21.75 13.27
CA SER A 90 31.21 -23.13 12.77
C SER A 90 29.98 -23.79 13.37
N TYR A 91 29.14 -24.36 12.52
CA TYR A 91 28.25 -25.42 12.97
C TYR A 91 29.08 -26.70 13.19
#